data_AF-A0A8S3SYJ4-F1
#
_entry.id   AF-A0A8S3SYJ4-F1
#
_cell.length_a   1.000
_cell.length_b   1.000
_cell.length_c   1.000
_cell.angle_alpha   90.00
_cell.angle_beta   90.00
_cell.angle_gamma   90.00
#
_symmetry.space_group_name_H-M   'P 1'
#
loop_
_entity.id
_entity.type
_entity.pdbx_description
1 polymer ?
#
loop_
_entity_poly.entity_id
_entity_poly.type
_entity_poly.pdbx_seq_one_letter_code
_entity_poly.pdbx_strand_id
1 'polypeptide(L)'
;MTEPAEDRPLKRTIPPDLQTQVEDIQIKVPRTTGPPDDLDDRRKRWLIVGICLHTIISPILRTYVVNVVTKLCYSLTSRNKIHKQTYGSFLKRYSPTNTELNYEAINNNKTLYGRNRARYDYRVKSAVDLSRLFLQTHMAHFTAFDDSCDSSALLGIIVNIDRFPPGVQADARKIRSDIRNPWAHCDFTEWTAIKYTDSFQLMGQLISNLKLSNREENRILGELNRWAMNGQHFLSGTTLGFKHSGDIRQQTHILSEYVQTLCTETDSQFIKVQKELSRIENDLQGRIKNLESKSMEHDETLNTLKEEIKKQVEDHIPPHIRAHHGQEIGEWEQDQTTFFETRATRHILESLPSHNCIVVTGSSGCGKSSNIHQAALHLRDSLEYEIIPVLTGPTDIMNYYNENKNKCLLLMTSVERKQSTCRHYRRGEIIQKKLRKYLKLQKKMLQVKMIKRF
;
A
#
# COMPACT_ATOMS: atom_id res chain seq x y z
N MET A 1 -19.71 -8.03 -49.70
CA MET A 1 -20.54 -6.82 -49.59
C MET A 1 -20.95 -6.68 -48.14
N THR A 2 -20.22 -5.87 -47.39
CA THR A 2 -20.55 -5.46 -46.02
C THR A 2 -19.81 -4.16 -45.79
N GLU A 3 -20.55 -3.06 -45.74
CA GLU A 3 -20.04 -1.70 -45.56
C GLU A 3 -19.36 -1.54 -44.19
N PRO A 4 -18.25 -0.79 -44.08
CA PRO A 4 -17.72 -0.40 -42.79
C PRO A 4 -18.50 0.80 -42.24
N ALA A 5 -18.91 0.68 -40.98
CA ALA A 5 -19.67 1.67 -40.23
C ALA A 5 -18.94 3.01 -40.09
N GLU A 6 -19.75 4.08 -40.15
CA GLU A 6 -19.41 5.50 -40.08
C GLU A 6 -18.53 5.89 -38.87
N ASP A 7 -17.52 6.72 -39.12
CA ASP A 7 -16.81 7.47 -38.07
C ASP A 7 -17.43 8.87 -37.96
N ARG A 8 -18.47 8.98 -37.11
CA ARG A 8 -19.14 10.26 -36.81
C ARG A 8 -18.32 11.02 -35.76
N PRO A 9 -17.96 12.29 -35.99
CA PRO A 9 -17.27 13.09 -34.99
C PRO A 9 -18.17 13.24 -33.76
N LEU A 10 -17.68 12.81 -32.60
CA LEU A 10 -18.30 13.03 -31.30
C LEU A 10 -18.43 14.54 -31.06
N LYS A 11 -19.57 15.13 -31.47
CA LYS A 11 -20.06 16.39 -30.92
C LYS A 11 -20.25 16.14 -29.43
N ARG A 12 -19.32 16.63 -28.62
CA ARG A 12 -19.48 16.72 -27.17
C ARG A 12 -20.54 17.78 -26.90
N THR A 13 -21.80 17.39 -27.03
CA THR A 13 -22.91 18.13 -26.44
C THR A 13 -22.84 17.88 -24.93
N ILE A 14 -22.98 18.94 -24.14
CA ILE A 14 -23.09 18.82 -22.68
C ILE A 14 -24.25 17.84 -22.41
N PRO A 15 -24.04 16.80 -21.59
CA PRO A 15 -25.11 15.87 -21.22
C PRO A 15 -26.34 16.65 -20.74
N PRO A 16 -27.56 16.36 -21.22
CA PRO A 16 -28.77 17.13 -20.91
C PRO A 16 -28.99 17.30 -19.41
N ASP A 17 -28.63 16.28 -18.64
CA ASP A 17 -28.59 16.22 -17.18
C ASP A 17 -27.63 17.22 -16.52
N LEU A 18 -26.47 17.47 -17.12
CA LEU A 18 -25.56 18.54 -16.68
C LEU A 18 -26.04 19.92 -17.12
N GLN A 19 -26.69 20.01 -18.26
CA GLN A 19 -27.27 21.26 -18.76
C GLN A 19 -28.46 21.70 -17.88
N THR A 20 -29.32 20.75 -17.50
CA THR A 20 -30.39 20.96 -16.51
C THR A 20 -29.83 21.29 -15.13
N GLN A 21 -28.71 20.71 -14.70
CA GLN A 21 -28.07 21.10 -13.44
C GLN A 21 -27.49 22.52 -13.49
N VAL A 22 -26.89 22.93 -14.61
CA VAL A 22 -26.41 24.29 -14.81
C VAL A 22 -27.57 25.30 -14.83
N GLU A 23 -28.67 24.95 -15.47
CA GLU A 23 -29.90 25.76 -15.49
C GLU A 23 -30.55 25.82 -14.10
N ASP A 24 -30.62 24.70 -13.36
CA ASP A 24 -31.10 24.65 -11.97
C ASP A 24 -30.22 25.48 -11.03
N ILE A 25 -28.91 25.51 -11.25
CA ILE A 25 -27.97 26.36 -10.49
C ILE A 25 -28.20 27.83 -10.82
N GLN A 26 -28.47 28.17 -12.09
CA GLN A 26 -28.81 29.54 -12.50
C GLN A 26 -30.19 29.99 -11.98
N ILE A 27 -31.14 29.07 -11.79
CA ILE A 27 -32.48 29.34 -11.25
C ILE A 27 -32.47 29.40 -9.71
N LYS A 28 -31.62 28.62 -9.03
CA LYS A 28 -31.48 28.61 -7.56
C LYS A 28 -30.68 29.77 -6.98
N VAL A 29 -29.97 30.54 -7.80
CA VAL A 29 -29.39 31.82 -7.39
C VAL A 29 -30.38 32.91 -7.81
N PRO A 30 -31.09 33.57 -6.86
CA PRO A 30 -31.90 34.72 -7.20
C PRO A 30 -30.97 35.76 -7.84
N ARG A 31 -31.13 36.02 -9.14
CA ARG A 31 -30.60 37.24 -9.76
C ARG A 31 -31.43 38.40 -9.22
N THR A 32 -31.01 38.95 -8.08
CA THR A 32 -31.45 40.27 -7.66
C THR A 32 -31.04 41.27 -8.74
N THR A 33 -32.00 41.76 -9.51
CA THR A 33 -31.83 42.84 -10.49
C THR A 33 -31.73 44.22 -9.81
N GLY A 34 -31.08 44.27 -8.64
CA GLY A 34 -30.72 45.48 -7.94
C GLY A 34 -29.25 45.86 -8.18
N PRO A 35 -28.83 47.09 -7.80
CA PRO A 35 -27.41 47.40 -7.72
C PRO A 35 -26.72 46.37 -6.80
N PRO A 36 -25.43 46.04 -7.02
CA PRO A 36 -24.73 45.00 -6.25
C PRO A 36 -24.99 45.22 -4.76
N ASP A 37 -25.62 44.23 -4.12
CA ASP A 37 -26.15 44.29 -2.74
C ASP A 37 -25.08 44.84 -1.78
N ASP A 38 -25.13 46.16 -1.57
CA ASP A 38 -24.33 46.83 -0.55
C ASP A 38 -24.84 46.35 0.79
N LEU A 39 -23.94 45.87 1.66
CA LEU A 39 -24.31 45.38 2.98
C LEU A 39 -25.10 46.47 3.71
N ASP A 40 -26.20 46.09 4.39
CA ASP A 40 -26.89 47.05 5.23
C ASP A 40 -25.95 47.60 6.32
N ASP A 41 -26.24 48.81 6.79
CA ASP A 41 -25.40 49.54 7.72
C ASP A 41 -25.11 48.78 9.02
N ARG A 42 -26.04 47.94 9.50
CA ARG A 42 -25.81 47.12 10.71
C ARG A 42 -24.84 45.97 10.44
N ARG A 43 -24.99 45.29 9.30
CA ARG A 43 -24.04 44.26 8.85
C ARG A 43 -22.64 44.84 8.63
N LYS A 44 -22.53 46.03 8.05
CA LYS A 44 -21.25 46.73 7.90
C LYS A 44 -20.58 47.00 9.24
N ARG A 45 -21.32 47.54 10.22
CA ARG A 45 -20.78 47.81 11.56
C ARG A 45 -20.29 46.54 12.26
N TRP A 46 -21.10 45.47 12.23
CA TRP A 46 -20.70 44.17 12.76
C TRP A 46 -19.41 43.66 12.11
N LEU A 47 -19.32 43.75 10.77
CA LEU A 47 -18.16 43.29 10.03
C LEU A 47 -16.90 44.13 10.34
N ILE A 48 -17.01 45.46 10.34
CA ILE A 48 -15.88 46.37 10.66
C ILE A 48 -15.34 46.11 12.06
N VAL A 49 -16.22 45.97 13.06
CA VAL A 49 -15.80 45.70 14.43
C VAL A 49 -15.12 44.34 14.52
N GLY A 50 -15.64 43.32 13.84
CA GLY A 50 -14.99 42.01 13.70
C GLY A 50 -13.59 42.09 13.10
N ILE A 51 -13.44 42.81 11.98
CA ILE A 51 -12.15 43.03 11.33
C ILE A 51 -11.18 43.69 12.31
N CYS A 52 -11.59 44.75 13.01
CA CYS A 52 -10.71 45.44 13.96
C CYS A 52 -10.31 44.53 15.14
N LEU A 53 -11.26 43.78 15.68
CA LEU A 53 -11.01 42.83 16.76
C LEU A 53 -9.96 41.78 16.36
N HIS A 54 -10.05 41.24 15.15
CA HIS A 54 -9.18 40.17 14.67
C HIS A 54 -7.85 40.64 14.07
N THR A 55 -7.85 41.73 13.31
CA THR A 55 -6.68 42.17 12.54
C THR A 55 -5.85 43.25 13.25
N ILE A 56 -6.46 43.98 14.20
CA ILE A 56 -5.78 45.06 14.94
C ILE A 56 -5.56 44.64 16.40
N ILE A 57 -6.63 44.25 17.10
CA ILE A 57 -6.56 43.99 18.55
C ILE A 57 -5.88 42.66 18.86
N SER A 58 -6.34 41.55 18.26
CA SER A 58 -5.78 40.22 18.54
C SER A 58 -4.26 40.12 18.38
N PRO A 59 -3.61 40.63 17.32
CA PRO A 59 -2.17 40.55 17.17
C PRO A 59 -1.39 41.24 18.30
N ILE A 60 -1.85 42.41 18.74
CA ILE A 60 -1.23 43.14 19.85
C ILE A 60 -1.42 42.40 21.16
N LEU A 61 -2.61 41.85 21.39
CA LEU A 61 -2.89 41.05 22.58
C LEU A 61 -2.06 39.77 22.61
N ARG A 62 -1.79 39.10 21.48
CA ARG A 62 -0.91 37.91 21.45
C ARG A 62 0.48 38.23 21.97
N THR A 63 1.09 39.30 21.44
CA THR A 63 2.42 39.77 21.85
C THR A 63 2.45 40.18 23.32
N TYR A 64 1.39 40.85 23.79
CA TYR A 64 1.27 41.25 25.18
C TYR A 64 1.10 40.05 26.13
N VAL A 65 0.18 39.14 25.81
CA VAL A 65 -0.16 37.97 26.62
C VAL A 65 1.01 36.99 26.71
N VAL A 66 1.69 36.69 25.61
CA VAL A 66 2.81 35.72 25.62
C VAL A 66 3.91 36.14 26.59
N ASN A 67 4.21 37.44 26.66
CA ASN A 67 5.22 37.98 27.56
C ASN A 67 4.85 37.80 29.04
N VAL A 68 3.59 38.03 29.40
CA VAL A 68 3.10 37.90 30.77
C VAL A 68 3.00 36.42 31.18
N VAL A 69 2.41 35.59 30.33
CA VAL A 69 2.21 34.16 30.61
C VAL A 69 3.54 33.42 30.69
N THR A 70 4.51 33.75 29.83
CA THR A 70 5.84 33.12 29.86
C THR A 70 6.54 33.35 31.21
N LYS A 71 6.50 34.59 31.72
CA LYS A 71 7.04 34.92 33.06
C LYS A 71 6.31 34.17 34.17
N LEU A 72 4.98 34.08 34.09
CA LEU A 72 4.19 33.31 35.04
C LEU A 72 4.55 31.82 35.01
N CYS A 73 4.74 31.25 33.82
CA CYS A 73 5.12 29.86 33.62
C CYS A 73 6.46 29.54 34.30
N TYR A 74 7.47 30.41 34.16
CA TYR A 74 8.73 30.25 34.87
C TYR A 74 8.56 30.31 36.40
N SER A 75 7.76 31.25 36.91
CA SER A 75 7.47 31.36 38.34
C SER A 75 6.81 30.09 38.90
N LEU A 76 5.79 29.56 38.22
CA LEU A 76 5.06 28.35 38.64
C LEU A 76 5.89 27.08 38.46
N THR A 77 6.77 27.05 37.46
CA THR A 77 7.76 25.98 37.29
C THR A 77 8.71 25.90 38.48
N SER A 78 9.17 27.06 38.98
CA SER A 78 10.06 27.12 40.13
C SER A 78 9.35 26.78 41.44
N ARG A 79 8.21 27.42 41.72
CA ARG A 79 7.50 27.34 43.01
C ARG A 79 6.64 26.09 43.16
N ASN A 80 5.85 25.75 42.15
CA ASN A 80 4.82 24.71 42.21
C ASN A 80 5.20 23.44 41.45
N LYS A 81 6.40 23.43 40.84
CA LYS A 81 6.89 22.33 39.99
C LYS A 81 5.85 21.91 38.95
N ILE A 82 5.15 22.88 38.34
CA ILE A 82 3.98 22.64 37.47
C ILE A 82 4.29 21.72 36.26
N HIS A 83 5.55 21.69 35.83
CA HIS A 83 6.08 20.81 34.79
C HIS A 83 6.26 19.33 35.20
N LYS A 84 6.15 18.99 36.48
CA LYS A 84 6.35 17.65 37.05
C LYS A 84 5.13 17.13 37.83
N GLN A 85 4.00 17.84 37.77
CA GLN A 85 2.82 17.49 38.56
C GLN A 85 2.20 16.16 38.13
N THR A 86 1.60 15.49 39.11
CA THR A 86 0.88 14.22 38.96
C THR A 86 -0.53 14.35 39.52
N TYR A 87 -1.39 13.35 39.31
CA TYR A 87 -2.77 13.36 39.83
C TYR A 87 -2.87 13.60 41.34
N GLY A 88 -1.90 13.13 42.13
CA GLY A 88 -1.89 13.35 43.59
C GLY A 88 -1.40 14.73 44.04
N SER A 89 -0.74 15.49 43.16
CA SER A 89 0.03 16.69 43.54
C SER A 89 -0.16 17.90 42.61
N PHE A 90 -1.13 17.85 41.70
CA PHE A 90 -1.37 18.94 40.77
C PHE A 90 -2.02 20.16 41.44
N LEU A 91 -1.77 21.32 40.84
CA LEU A 91 -2.32 22.58 41.30
C LEU A 91 -3.79 22.69 40.86
N LYS A 92 -4.74 22.36 41.74
CA LYS A 92 -6.18 22.42 41.40
C LYS A 92 -6.66 23.84 41.09
N ARG A 93 -6.17 24.81 41.85
CA ARG A 93 -6.59 26.21 41.77
C ARG A 93 -5.37 27.14 41.76
N TYR A 94 -5.48 28.20 41.00
CA TYR A 94 -4.48 29.25 40.96
C TYR A 94 -4.80 30.34 41.98
N SER A 95 -3.92 30.51 42.97
CA SER A 95 -3.92 31.69 43.85
C SER A 95 -3.11 32.80 43.16
N PRO A 96 -3.60 34.05 43.09
CA PRO A 96 -4.57 34.70 44.00
C PRO A 96 -6.03 34.74 43.54
N THR A 97 -6.34 34.47 42.28
CA THR A 97 -7.70 34.62 41.72
C THR A 97 -8.66 33.50 42.10
N ASN A 98 -8.15 32.45 42.74
CA ASN A 98 -8.87 31.22 43.06
C ASN A 98 -9.48 30.51 41.83
N THR A 99 -8.92 30.76 40.64
CA THR A 99 -9.37 30.18 39.37
C THR A 99 -9.09 28.67 39.36
N GLU A 100 -10.10 27.88 39.01
CA GLU A 100 -9.94 26.43 38.80
C GLU A 100 -9.16 26.17 37.51
N LEU A 101 -8.10 25.37 37.59
CA LEU A 101 -7.23 25.09 36.46
C LEU A 101 -7.76 23.91 35.64
N ASN A 102 -8.04 24.17 34.37
CA ASN A 102 -8.66 23.22 33.45
C ASN A 102 -7.64 22.27 32.80
N TYR A 103 -7.23 21.23 33.54
CA TYR A 103 -6.31 20.22 32.99
C TYR A 103 -6.91 19.36 31.87
N GLU A 104 -8.23 19.41 31.63
CA GLU A 104 -8.85 18.75 30.48
C GLU A 104 -8.41 19.38 29.15
N ALA A 105 -8.02 20.66 29.19
CA ALA A 105 -7.65 21.46 28.03
C ALA A 105 -6.19 21.30 27.57
N ILE A 106 -5.37 20.53 28.28
CA ILE A 106 -3.95 20.31 27.93
C ILE A 106 -3.67 18.84 27.65
N ASN A 107 -2.53 18.57 27.00
CA ASN A 107 -2.01 17.22 26.76
C ASN A 107 -3.01 16.21 26.15
N ASN A 108 -4.01 16.69 25.40
CA ASN A 108 -5.12 15.89 24.87
C ASN A 108 -5.89 15.09 25.92
N ASN A 109 -5.89 15.53 27.19
CA ASN A 109 -6.48 14.81 28.30
C ASN A 109 -7.97 14.48 28.09
N LYS A 110 -8.76 15.45 27.62
CA LYS A 110 -10.18 15.23 27.31
C LYS A 110 -10.38 14.16 26.25
N THR A 111 -9.58 14.17 25.19
CA THR A 111 -9.70 13.23 24.07
C THR A 111 -9.26 11.83 24.46
N LEU A 112 -8.14 11.71 25.19
CA LEU A 112 -7.54 10.41 25.54
C LEU A 112 -8.26 9.72 26.71
N TYR A 113 -8.71 10.49 27.70
CA TYR A 113 -9.16 9.93 28.97
C TYR A 113 -10.59 10.34 29.36
N GLY A 114 -11.24 11.21 28.58
CA GLY A 114 -12.65 11.56 28.78
C GLY A 114 -12.90 12.16 30.16
N ARG A 115 -13.63 11.45 31.02
CA ARG A 115 -13.89 11.86 32.41
C ARG A 115 -12.91 11.26 33.44
N ASN A 116 -11.99 10.39 33.01
CA ASN A 116 -11.06 9.70 33.90
C ASN A 116 -9.86 10.58 34.26
N ARG A 117 -10.10 11.54 35.17
CA ARG A 117 -9.11 12.53 35.62
C ARG A 117 -7.85 11.90 36.21
N ALA A 118 -7.94 10.71 36.81
CA ALA A 118 -6.79 10.01 37.39
C ALA A 118 -5.70 9.66 36.37
N ARG A 119 -6.06 9.57 35.08
CA ARG A 119 -5.14 9.23 33.98
C ARG A 119 -4.59 10.44 33.23
N TYR A 120 -5.00 11.65 33.57
CA TYR A 120 -4.55 12.85 32.87
C TYR A 120 -3.03 13.06 33.02
N ASP A 121 -2.41 13.60 31.97
CA ASP A 121 -1.07 14.19 32.05
C ASP A 121 -1.20 15.61 32.62
N TYR A 122 -0.81 15.77 33.88
CA TYR A 122 -0.86 17.03 34.63
C TYR A 122 0.37 17.93 34.42
N ARG A 123 1.33 17.53 33.58
CA ARG A 123 2.54 18.32 33.33
C ARG A 123 2.22 19.48 32.39
N VAL A 124 2.48 20.71 32.84
CA VAL A 124 2.45 21.90 31.98
C VAL A 124 3.80 22.04 31.29
N LYS A 125 3.85 21.85 29.97
CA LYS A 125 5.10 21.77 29.20
C LYS A 125 5.50 23.11 28.58
N SER A 126 4.56 24.04 28.48
CA SER A 126 4.76 25.31 27.79
C SER A 126 3.88 26.44 28.36
N ALA A 127 4.20 27.68 27.99
CA ALA A 127 3.32 28.83 28.26
C ALA A 127 1.95 28.69 27.58
N VAL A 128 1.88 28.00 26.43
CA VAL A 128 0.62 27.68 25.74
C VAL A 128 -0.24 26.76 26.61
N ASP A 129 0.34 25.68 27.13
CA ASP A 129 -0.39 24.78 28.04
C ASP A 129 -0.87 25.53 29.29
N LEU A 130 -0.02 26.38 29.86
CA LEU A 130 -0.41 27.19 31.01
C LEU A 130 -1.62 28.07 30.68
N SER A 131 -1.62 28.78 29.55
CA SER A 131 -2.75 29.60 29.12
C SER A 131 -4.04 28.80 29.00
N ARG A 132 -3.99 27.60 28.41
CA ARG A 132 -5.17 26.73 28.24
C ARG A 132 -5.80 26.33 29.57
N LEU A 133 -5.03 26.23 30.65
CA LEU A 133 -5.57 25.94 31.98
C LEU A 133 -6.51 27.02 32.51
N PHE A 134 -6.35 28.27 32.09
CA PHE A 134 -7.19 29.40 32.51
C PHE A 134 -8.45 29.57 31.65
N LEU A 135 -8.71 28.65 30.73
CA LEU A 135 -9.78 28.77 29.74
C LEU A 135 -10.76 27.61 29.82
N GLN A 136 -11.98 27.86 29.35
CA GLN A 136 -12.93 26.80 29.08
C GLN A 136 -12.46 25.97 27.87
N THR A 137 -12.80 24.69 27.87
CA THR A 137 -12.25 23.74 26.90
C THR A 137 -12.52 24.12 25.44
N HIS A 138 -13.67 24.71 25.13
CA HIS A 138 -14.01 25.15 23.77
C HIS A 138 -13.20 26.36 23.27
N MET A 139 -12.51 27.07 24.17
CA MET A 139 -11.64 28.21 23.83
C MET A 139 -10.17 27.80 23.73
N ALA A 140 -9.82 26.61 24.23
CA ALA A 140 -8.44 26.20 24.47
C ALA A 140 -7.84 25.37 23.31
N HIS A 141 -8.30 25.59 22.08
CA HIS A 141 -7.90 24.81 20.89
C HIS A 141 -6.67 25.36 20.16
N PHE A 142 -6.20 26.56 20.49
CA PHE A 142 -5.04 27.19 19.86
C PHE A 142 -3.75 26.42 20.14
N THR A 143 -2.84 26.34 19.17
CA THR A 143 -1.58 25.58 19.24
C THR A 143 -0.39 26.44 19.63
N ALA A 144 -0.43 27.74 19.35
CA ALA A 144 0.56 28.72 19.73
C ALA A 144 -0.09 30.10 19.94
N PHE A 145 0.69 31.11 20.35
CA PHE A 145 0.24 32.51 20.40
C PHE A 145 0.28 33.15 18.99
N ASP A 146 -0.33 32.49 18.03
CA ASP A 146 -0.45 32.88 16.63
C ASP A 146 -1.93 33.05 16.26
N ASP A 147 -2.26 32.98 14.97
CA ASP A 147 -3.63 33.14 14.49
C ASP A 147 -4.61 32.08 15.00
N SER A 148 -4.13 30.92 15.48
CA SER A 148 -4.96 29.94 16.16
C SER A 148 -5.48 30.44 17.51
N CYS A 149 -4.77 31.38 18.16
CA CYS A 149 -5.18 32.03 19.40
C CYS A 149 -6.07 33.24 19.09
N ASP A 150 -7.37 32.99 19.12
CA ASP A 150 -8.40 33.98 18.79
C ASP A 150 -8.64 35.00 19.92
N SER A 151 -9.46 36.00 19.62
CA SER A 151 -9.85 37.03 20.60
C SER A 151 -10.55 36.45 21.83
N SER A 152 -11.27 35.32 21.70
CA SER A 152 -11.90 34.65 22.84
C SER A 152 -10.87 34.19 23.85
N ALA A 153 -9.88 33.43 23.37
CA ALA A 153 -8.81 32.86 24.17
C ALA A 153 -7.99 33.98 24.81
N LEU A 154 -7.56 34.97 24.02
CA LEU A 154 -6.75 36.09 24.50
C LEU A 154 -7.44 36.87 25.62
N LEU A 155 -8.70 37.27 25.41
CA LEU A 155 -9.46 37.99 26.43
C LEU A 155 -9.69 37.10 27.67
N GLY A 156 -9.99 35.81 27.48
CA GLY A 156 -10.14 34.86 28.60
C GLY A 156 -8.88 34.73 29.45
N ILE A 157 -7.70 34.65 28.82
CA ILE A 157 -6.41 34.57 29.51
C ILE A 157 -6.18 35.84 30.34
N ILE A 158 -6.42 37.01 29.76
CA ILE A 158 -6.23 38.31 30.43
C ILE A 158 -7.11 38.40 31.69
N VAL A 159 -8.38 38.02 31.56
CA VAL A 159 -9.36 38.12 32.64
C VAL A 159 -9.05 37.18 33.81
N ASN A 160 -8.50 36.00 33.55
CA ASN A 160 -8.34 34.94 34.56
C ASN A 160 -6.96 34.91 35.24
N ILE A 161 -5.99 35.72 34.80
CA ILE A 161 -4.62 35.75 35.35
C ILE A 161 -4.35 37.10 36.04
N ASP A 162 -4.06 37.09 37.35
CA ASP A 162 -3.77 38.29 38.17
C ASP A 162 -2.54 39.09 37.75
N ARG A 163 -1.66 38.52 36.92
CA ARG A 163 -0.44 39.19 36.44
C ARG A 163 -0.73 40.33 35.46
N PHE A 164 -1.95 40.42 34.95
CA PHE A 164 -2.39 41.54 34.14
C PHE A 164 -2.88 42.70 35.01
N PRO A 165 -2.60 43.96 34.66
CA PRO A 165 -3.06 45.11 35.44
C PRO A 165 -4.60 45.15 35.58
N PRO A 166 -5.15 45.57 36.73
CA PRO A 166 -6.60 45.59 36.96
C PRO A 166 -7.40 46.35 35.89
N GLY A 167 -6.86 47.46 35.38
CA GLY A 167 -7.47 48.22 34.28
C GLY A 167 -7.59 47.40 32.99
N VAL A 168 -6.50 46.73 32.59
CA VAL A 168 -6.47 45.84 31.41
C VAL A 168 -7.46 44.68 31.58
N GLN A 169 -7.56 44.10 32.78
CA GLN A 169 -8.52 43.03 33.05
C GLN A 169 -9.98 43.52 33.02
N ALA A 170 -10.24 44.75 33.46
CA ALA A 170 -11.57 45.35 33.41
C ALA A 170 -12.00 45.62 31.96
N ASP A 171 -11.11 46.18 31.15
CA ASP A 171 -11.39 46.43 29.73
C ASP A 171 -11.55 45.12 28.95
N ALA A 172 -10.69 44.13 29.19
CA ALA A 172 -10.81 42.82 28.56
C ALA A 172 -12.15 42.13 28.90
N ARG A 173 -12.66 42.30 30.13
CA ARG A 173 -14.00 41.84 30.52
C ARG A 173 -15.09 42.52 29.70
N LYS A 174 -15.05 43.85 29.58
CA LYS A 174 -16.02 44.63 28.79
C LYS A 174 -15.99 44.29 27.31
N ILE A 175 -14.79 44.22 26.70
CA ILE A 175 -14.67 43.82 25.28
C ILE A 175 -15.21 42.41 25.07
N ARG A 176 -14.97 41.49 26.01
CA ARG A 176 -15.51 40.12 25.92
C ARG A 176 -17.05 40.13 25.97
N SER A 177 -17.65 40.83 26.93
CA SER A 177 -19.11 40.85 27.12
C SER A 177 -19.85 41.68 26.07
N ASP A 178 -19.33 42.84 25.71
CA ASP A 178 -20.08 43.87 24.98
C ASP A 178 -19.77 43.87 23.48
N ILE A 179 -18.62 43.31 23.08
CA ILE A 179 -18.14 43.29 21.69
C ILE A 179 -18.01 41.86 21.18
N ARG A 180 -17.07 41.07 21.69
CA ARG A 180 -16.68 39.77 21.12
C ARG A 180 -17.83 38.76 21.17
N ASN A 181 -18.53 38.66 22.30
CA ASN A 181 -19.62 37.70 22.44
C ASN A 181 -20.82 38.05 21.55
N PRO A 182 -21.35 39.29 21.55
CA PRO A 182 -22.34 39.74 20.58
C PRO A 182 -21.91 39.55 19.12
N TRP A 183 -20.63 39.76 18.84
CA TRP A 183 -20.10 39.59 17.50
C TRP A 183 -20.12 38.12 17.05
N ALA A 184 -19.78 37.20 17.95
CA ALA A 184 -19.80 35.76 17.69
C ALA A 184 -21.23 35.18 17.65
N HIS A 185 -22.18 35.77 18.37
CA HIS A 185 -23.60 35.40 18.39
C HIS A 185 -24.41 36.41 17.58
N CYS A 186 -24.23 36.34 16.27
CA CYS A 186 -24.59 37.39 15.32
C CYS A 186 -26.08 37.77 15.30
N ASP A 187 -26.48 38.70 16.17
CA ASP A 187 -27.71 39.48 16.05
C ASP A 187 -27.37 40.86 15.48
N PHE A 188 -27.66 41.06 14.19
CA PHE A 188 -27.39 42.33 13.51
C PHE A 188 -28.15 43.52 14.12
N THR A 189 -29.26 43.28 14.82
CA THR A 189 -30.06 44.37 15.39
C THR A 189 -29.35 45.11 16.53
N GLU A 190 -28.39 44.45 17.19
CA GLU A 190 -27.57 45.07 18.24
C GLU A 190 -26.56 46.09 17.70
N TRP A 191 -26.17 45.99 16.42
CA TRP A 191 -25.10 46.79 15.82
C TRP A 191 -25.55 48.18 15.38
N THR A 192 -26.02 48.94 16.36
CA THR A 192 -26.40 50.36 16.23
C THR A 192 -25.17 51.26 16.10
N ALA A 193 -25.38 52.52 15.70
CA ALA A 193 -24.31 53.53 15.67
C ALA A 193 -23.68 53.76 17.06
N ILE A 194 -24.48 53.67 18.12
CA ILE A 194 -24.02 53.81 19.51
C ILE A 194 -23.12 52.63 19.85
N LYS A 195 -23.59 51.38 19.67
CA LYS A 195 -22.78 50.18 19.94
C LYS A 195 -21.48 50.16 19.15
N TYR A 196 -21.52 50.59 17.89
CA TYR A 196 -20.34 50.73 17.05
C TYR A 196 -19.32 51.72 17.65
N THR A 197 -19.78 52.91 18.04
CA THR A 197 -18.92 53.94 18.65
C THR A 197 -18.33 53.47 19.98
N ASP A 198 -19.16 52.90 20.85
CA ASP A 198 -18.74 52.36 22.14
C ASP A 198 -17.71 51.23 21.97
N SER A 199 -17.88 50.39 20.94
CA SER A 199 -16.93 49.31 20.63
C SER A 199 -15.53 49.86 20.33
N PHE A 200 -15.41 50.92 19.52
CA PHE A 200 -14.12 51.54 19.23
C PHE A 200 -13.52 52.25 20.44
N GLN A 201 -14.34 52.90 21.27
CA GLN A 201 -13.88 53.52 22.51
C GLN A 201 -13.33 52.48 23.49
N LEU A 202 -14.03 51.36 23.68
CA LEU A 202 -13.58 50.26 24.54
C LEU A 202 -12.28 49.63 24.02
N MET A 203 -12.18 49.39 22.71
CA MET A 203 -10.95 48.90 22.08
C MET A 203 -9.79 49.88 22.27
N GLY A 204 -10.01 51.17 22.06
CA GLY A 204 -9.00 52.21 22.28
C GLY A 204 -8.56 52.30 23.74
N GLN A 205 -9.51 52.24 24.69
CA GLN A 205 -9.23 52.25 26.12
C GLN A 205 -8.36 51.08 26.55
N LEU A 206 -8.63 49.88 26.03
CA LEU A 206 -7.78 48.71 26.27
C LEU A 206 -6.34 48.98 25.81
N ILE A 207 -6.17 49.48 24.58
CA ILE A 207 -4.85 49.76 24.00
C ILE A 207 -4.06 50.76 24.86
N SER A 208 -4.67 51.84 25.32
CA SER A 208 -4.01 52.79 26.23
C SER A 208 -3.64 52.20 27.59
N ASN A 209 -4.42 51.23 28.07
CA ASN A 209 -4.11 50.53 29.32
C ASN A 209 -3.02 49.45 29.19
N LEU A 210 -2.65 49.03 27.97
CA LEU A 210 -1.56 48.07 27.74
C LEU A 210 -0.17 48.66 28.04
N LYS A 211 -0.03 49.99 28.14
CA LYS A 211 1.24 50.71 28.33
C LYS A 211 2.29 50.35 27.27
N LEU A 212 1.89 50.41 26.01
CA LEU A 212 2.78 50.21 24.88
C LEU A 212 3.76 51.39 24.73
N SER A 213 4.73 51.29 23.83
CA SER A 213 5.52 52.47 23.47
C SER A 213 4.63 53.53 22.81
N ASN A 214 4.90 54.81 23.03
CA ASN A 214 4.12 55.91 22.43
C ASN A 214 3.98 55.74 20.89
N ARG A 215 5.03 55.25 20.23
CA ARG A 215 5.00 54.99 18.78
C ARG A 215 4.01 53.89 18.40
N GLU A 216 4.02 52.77 19.12
CA GLU A 216 3.13 51.64 18.85
C GLU A 216 1.69 51.96 19.23
N GLU A 217 1.46 52.57 20.40
CA GLU A 217 0.14 52.99 20.85
C GLU A 217 -0.51 53.92 19.82
N ASN A 218 0.19 55.00 19.43
CA ASN A 218 -0.32 55.95 18.45
C ASN A 218 -0.59 55.29 17.08
N ARG A 219 0.24 54.33 16.67
CA ARG A 219 0.02 53.58 15.43
C ARG A 219 -1.28 52.78 15.50
N ILE A 220 -1.52 52.06 16.60
CA ILE A 220 -2.69 51.19 16.75
C ILE A 220 -3.96 52.03 16.92
N LEU A 221 -3.92 53.07 17.75
CA LEU A 221 -5.05 54.00 17.91
C LEU A 221 -5.37 54.72 16.60
N GLY A 222 -4.34 55.10 15.83
CA GLY A 222 -4.51 55.66 14.49
C GLY A 222 -5.22 54.71 13.52
N GLU A 223 -4.83 53.43 13.50
CA GLU A 223 -5.50 52.42 12.68
C GLU A 223 -6.94 52.16 13.14
N LEU A 224 -7.20 52.06 14.46
CA LEU A 224 -8.56 51.94 14.98
C LEU A 224 -9.42 53.14 14.57
N ASN A 225 -8.90 54.36 14.71
CA ASN A 225 -9.63 55.57 14.32
C ASN A 225 -9.88 55.62 12.80
N ARG A 226 -8.89 55.20 12.00
CA ARG A 226 -9.03 55.09 10.55
C ARG A 226 -10.16 54.14 10.16
N TRP A 227 -10.27 52.98 10.81
CA TRP A 227 -11.38 52.05 10.60
C TRP A 227 -12.70 52.56 11.16
N ALA A 228 -12.70 53.24 12.31
CA ALA A 228 -13.91 53.83 12.89
C ALA A 228 -14.55 54.83 11.93
N MET A 229 -13.74 55.72 11.35
CA MET A 229 -14.19 56.79 10.45
C MET A 229 -14.47 56.31 9.02
N ASN A 230 -13.61 55.45 8.47
CA ASN A 230 -13.64 55.12 7.04
C ASN A 230 -14.07 53.67 6.76
N GLY A 231 -14.30 52.85 7.78
CA GLY A 231 -14.59 51.43 7.63
C GLY A 231 -15.78 51.13 6.73
N GLN A 232 -16.83 51.96 6.79
CA GLN A 232 -17.99 51.80 5.91
C GLN A 232 -17.63 52.03 4.45
N HIS A 233 -16.80 53.03 4.16
CA HIS A 233 -16.29 53.34 2.81
C HIS A 233 -15.28 52.28 2.32
N PHE A 234 -14.51 51.67 3.24
CA PHE A 234 -13.65 50.52 2.93
C PHE A 234 -14.47 49.33 2.43
N LEU A 235 -15.61 49.05 3.07
CA LEU A 235 -16.49 47.94 2.69
C LEU A 235 -17.35 48.22 1.45
N SER A 236 -17.76 49.47 1.22
CA SER A 236 -18.57 49.85 0.05
C SER A 236 -17.77 49.97 -1.26
N GLY A 237 -16.54 49.43 -1.32
CA GLY A 237 -15.72 49.36 -2.53
C GLY A 237 -15.23 50.71 -3.06
N THR A 238 -15.64 51.83 -2.44
CA THR A 238 -15.37 53.19 -2.90
C THR A 238 -13.92 53.64 -2.61
N THR A 239 -13.22 52.93 -1.71
CA THR A 239 -11.79 53.17 -1.38
C THR A 239 -10.81 52.33 -2.18
N LEU A 240 -11.28 51.26 -2.85
CA LEU A 240 -10.49 50.67 -3.91
C LEU A 240 -10.63 51.63 -5.07
N GLY A 241 -9.73 52.62 -5.11
CA GLY A 241 -9.53 53.47 -6.27
C GLY A 241 -9.35 52.58 -7.49
N PHE A 242 -10.45 52.37 -8.20
CA PHE A 242 -10.56 51.60 -9.42
C PHE A 242 -9.89 52.33 -10.60
N LYS A 243 -8.70 52.92 -10.36
CA LYS A 243 -7.71 53.09 -11.43
C LYS A 243 -7.20 51.74 -11.91
N HIS A 244 -7.19 50.72 -11.03
CA HIS A 244 -6.72 49.38 -11.36
C HIS A 244 -7.82 48.38 -11.79
N SER A 245 -9.13 48.69 -11.82
CA SER A 245 -10.09 47.74 -12.44
C SER A 245 -9.89 47.63 -13.93
N GLY A 246 -9.57 48.76 -14.58
CA GLY A 246 -9.19 48.78 -15.98
C GLY A 246 -8.00 47.85 -16.20
N ASP A 247 -6.94 48.06 -15.42
CA ASP A 247 -5.71 47.27 -15.51
C ASP A 247 -5.91 45.80 -15.13
N ILE A 248 -6.69 45.50 -14.10
CA ILE A 248 -7.01 44.12 -13.69
C ILE A 248 -7.91 43.46 -14.74
N ARG A 249 -8.91 44.14 -15.31
CA ARG A 249 -9.69 43.59 -16.43
C ARG A 249 -8.82 43.36 -17.66
N GLN A 250 -7.93 44.29 -17.99
CA GLN A 250 -7.00 44.18 -19.10
C GLN A 250 -6.05 43.00 -18.88
N GLN A 251 -5.43 42.89 -17.70
CA GLN A 251 -4.53 41.79 -17.34
C GLN A 251 -5.26 40.45 -17.27
N THR A 252 -6.50 40.42 -16.77
CA THR A 252 -7.32 39.21 -16.75
C THR A 252 -7.71 38.81 -18.18
N HIS A 253 -7.97 39.76 -19.08
CA HIS A 253 -8.23 39.49 -20.49
C HIS A 253 -6.97 38.97 -21.21
N ILE A 254 -5.80 39.60 -21.00
CA ILE A 254 -4.52 39.15 -21.57
C ILE A 254 -4.17 37.75 -21.05
N LEU A 255 -4.36 37.50 -19.76
CA LEU A 255 -4.14 36.19 -19.17
C LEU A 255 -5.13 35.16 -19.71
N SER A 256 -6.39 35.53 -19.92
CA SER A 256 -7.40 34.66 -20.53
C SER A 256 -7.04 34.28 -21.97
N GLU A 257 -6.55 35.23 -22.78
CA GLU A 257 -6.07 34.95 -24.13
C GLU A 257 -4.84 34.03 -24.10
N TYR A 258 -3.88 34.30 -23.21
CA TYR A 258 -2.69 33.48 -23.05
C TYR A 258 -3.03 32.04 -22.61
N VAL A 259 -3.94 31.88 -21.64
CA VAL A 259 -4.45 30.57 -21.22
C VAL A 259 -5.17 29.87 -22.37
N GLN A 260 -5.99 30.59 -23.15
CA GLN A 260 -6.67 30.01 -24.31
C GLN A 260 -5.66 29.53 -25.37
N THR A 261 -4.62 30.30 -25.66
CA THR A 261 -3.55 29.90 -26.58
C THR A 261 -2.82 28.66 -26.06
N LEU A 262 -2.45 28.62 -24.77
CA LEU A 262 -1.81 27.45 -24.16
C LEU A 262 -2.71 26.21 -24.21
N CYS A 263 -4.01 26.35 -23.97
CA CYS A 263 -4.97 25.25 -24.10
C CYS A 263 -5.00 24.73 -25.54
N THR A 264 -5.07 25.61 -26.54
CA THR A 264 -5.08 25.19 -27.96
C THR A 264 -3.79 24.52 -28.40
N GLU A 265 -2.64 24.99 -27.90
CA GLU A 265 -1.34 24.38 -28.21
C GLU A 265 -1.18 23.03 -27.51
N THR A 266 -1.66 22.90 -26.27
CA THR A 266 -1.71 21.64 -25.54
C THR A 266 -2.60 20.63 -26.24
N ASP A 267 -3.77 21.03 -26.72
CA ASP A 267 -4.67 20.17 -27.51
C ASP A 267 -4.00 19.72 -28.82
N SER A 268 -3.28 20.61 -29.51
CA SER A 268 -2.52 20.26 -30.72
C SER A 268 -1.42 19.23 -30.43
N GLN A 269 -0.70 19.38 -29.32
CA GLN A 269 0.32 18.43 -28.90
C GLN A 269 -0.30 17.09 -28.49
N PHE A 270 -1.45 17.11 -27.79
CA PHE A 270 -2.17 15.90 -27.42
C PHE A 270 -2.61 15.11 -28.65
N ILE A 271 -3.15 15.78 -29.68
CA ILE A 271 -3.53 15.14 -30.96
C ILE A 271 -2.30 14.51 -31.65
N LYS A 272 -1.15 15.20 -31.65
CA LYS A 272 0.09 14.64 -32.22
C LYS A 272 0.55 13.39 -31.48
N VAL A 273 0.58 13.44 -30.15
CA VAL A 273 0.96 12.28 -29.32
C VAL A 273 -0.02 11.14 -29.50
N GLN A 274 -1.32 11.41 -29.55
CA GLN A 274 -2.35 10.41 -29.78
C GLN A 274 -2.15 9.72 -31.14
N LYS A 275 -1.85 10.49 -32.19
CA LYS A 275 -1.57 9.94 -33.53
C LYS A 275 -0.33 9.04 -33.55
N GLU A 276 0.75 9.44 -32.88
CA GLU A 276 1.96 8.61 -32.77
C GLU A 276 1.71 7.35 -31.93
N LEU A 277 0.94 7.43 -30.84
CA LEU A 277 0.54 6.27 -30.06
C LEU A 277 -0.28 5.28 -30.88
N SER A 278 -1.27 5.74 -31.66
CA SER A 278 -2.04 4.86 -32.55
C SER A 278 -1.16 4.22 -33.63
N ARG A 279 -0.14 4.94 -34.13
CA ARG A 279 0.83 4.37 -35.08
C ARG A 279 1.66 3.27 -34.43
N ILE A 280 2.17 3.49 -33.22
CA ILE A 280 2.94 2.51 -32.46
C ILE A 280 2.07 1.30 -32.11
N GLU A 281 0.84 1.52 -31.68
CA GLU A 281 -0.11 0.45 -31.37
C GLU A 281 -0.35 -0.45 -32.59
N ASN A 282 -0.57 0.13 -33.76
CA ASN A 282 -0.74 -0.63 -35.00
C ASN A 282 0.52 -1.43 -35.38
N ASP A 283 1.72 -0.87 -35.19
CA ASP A 283 2.98 -1.59 -35.41
C ASP A 283 3.15 -2.77 -34.44
N LEU A 284 2.88 -2.54 -33.16
CA LEU A 284 2.94 -3.59 -32.13
C LEU A 284 1.92 -4.69 -32.40
N GLN A 285 0.68 -4.37 -32.76
CA GLN A 285 -0.33 -5.35 -33.16
C GLN A 285 0.14 -6.18 -34.38
N GLY A 286 0.77 -5.54 -35.37
CA GLY A 286 1.37 -6.24 -36.51
C GLY A 286 2.49 -7.20 -36.12
N ARG A 287 3.37 -6.77 -35.21
CA ARG A 287 4.46 -7.61 -34.68
C ARG A 287 3.94 -8.78 -33.84
N ILE A 288 2.89 -8.58 -33.04
CA ILE A 288 2.24 -9.64 -32.27
C ILE A 288 1.68 -10.71 -33.21
N LYS A 289 0.91 -10.32 -34.23
CA LYS A 289 0.36 -11.29 -35.21
C LYS A 289 1.44 -12.12 -35.90
N ASN A 290 2.56 -11.50 -36.25
CA ASN A 290 3.71 -12.19 -36.84
C ASN A 290 4.34 -13.19 -35.86
N LEU A 291 4.54 -12.78 -34.59
CA LEU A 291 5.06 -13.66 -33.56
C LEU A 291 4.11 -14.84 -33.27
N GLU A 292 2.79 -14.61 -33.24
CA GLU A 292 1.79 -15.66 -33.09
C GLU A 292 1.88 -16.68 -34.24
N SER A 293 2.01 -16.20 -35.48
CA SER A 293 2.17 -17.09 -36.65
C SER A 293 3.45 -17.92 -36.56
N LYS A 294 4.58 -17.32 -36.17
CA LYS A 294 5.84 -18.05 -35.95
C LYS A 294 5.76 -19.02 -34.79
N SER A 295 5.05 -18.68 -33.73
CA SER A 295 4.84 -19.59 -32.59
C SER A 295 4.04 -20.81 -33.02
N MET A 296 2.99 -20.63 -33.82
CA MET A 296 2.22 -21.75 -34.37
C MET A 296 3.09 -22.65 -35.25
N GLU A 297 3.92 -22.08 -36.13
CA GLU A 297 4.86 -22.84 -36.96
C GLU A 297 5.88 -23.62 -36.12
N HIS A 298 6.41 -23.02 -35.06
CA HIS A 298 7.29 -23.70 -34.11
C HIS A 298 6.56 -24.81 -33.34
N ASP A 299 5.31 -24.60 -32.92
CA ASP A 299 4.51 -25.61 -32.22
C ASP A 299 4.19 -26.81 -33.12
N GLU A 300 3.89 -26.58 -34.40
CA GLU A 300 3.75 -27.64 -35.41
C GLU A 300 5.06 -28.43 -35.55
N THR A 301 6.19 -27.72 -35.69
CA THR A 301 7.51 -28.35 -35.80
C THR A 301 7.87 -29.15 -34.55
N LEU A 302 7.59 -28.62 -33.35
CA LEU A 302 7.80 -29.31 -32.09
C LEU A 302 6.94 -30.57 -31.97
N ASN A 303 5.70 -30.53 -32.44
CA ASN A 303 4.83 -31.70 -32.45
C ASN A 303 5.33 -32.77 -33.42
N THR A 304 5.80 -32.39 -34.60
CA THR A 304 6.45 -33.33 -35.54
C THR A 304 7.70 -33.96 -34.92
N LEU A 305 8.58 -33.16 -34.32
CA LEU A 305 9.78 -33.65 -33.64
C LEU A 305 9.46 -34.53 -32.43
N LYS A 306 8.42 -34.21 -31.66
CA LYS A 306 7.95 -35.04 -30.54
C LYS A 306 7.48 -36.40 -31.01
N GLU A 307 6.71 -36.48 -32.09
CA GLU A 307 6.29 -37.76 -32.67
C GLU A 307 7.49 -38.56 -33.21
N GLU A 308 8.48 -37.89 -33.81
CA GLU A 308 9.70 -38.53 -34.29
C GLU A 308 10.57 -39.06 -33.13
N ILE A 309 10.73 -38.30 -32.05
CA ILE A 309 11.40 -38.74 -30.82
C ILE A 309 10.61 -39.86 -30.14
N LYS A 310 9.28 -39.77 -30.07
CA LYS A 310 8.45 -40.84 -29.51
C LYS A 310 8.65 -42.15 -30.25
N LYS A 311 8.70 -42.11 -31.58
CA LYS A 311 9.04 -43.26 -32.42
C LYS A 311 10.44 -43.81 -32.11
N GLN A 312 11.44 -42.94 -31.91
CA GLN A 312 12.79 -43.37 -31.53
C GLN A 312 12.88 -43.92 -30.09
N VAL A 313 12.08 -43.37 -29.15
CA VAL A 313 12.04 -43.82 -27.74
C VAL A 313 11.29 -45.15 -27.60
N GLU A 314 10.20 -45.36 -28.35
CA GLU A 314 9.46 -46.62 -28.38
C GLU A 314 10.25 -47.78 -29.05
N ASP A 315 11.27 -47.47 -29.85
CA ASP A 315 12.12 -48.43 -30.56
C ASP A 315 13.54 -48.60 -29.95
N HIS A 316 13.67 -48.63 -28.61
CA HIS A 316 14.96 -49.00 -27.97
C HIS A 316 15.32 -50.49 -28.12
N ILE A 317 14.37 -51.36 -28.48
CA ILE A 317 14.59 -52.79 -28.73
C ILE A 317 14.15 -53.10 -30.16
N PRO A 318 15.04 -53.57 -31.05
CA PRO A 318 14.69 -53.90 -32.43
C PRO A 318 13.49 -54.85 -32.52
N PRO A 319 12.57 -54.68 -33.49
CA PRO A 319 11.32 -55.45 -33.57
C PRO A 319 11.51 -56.98 -33.58
N HIS A 320 12.59 -57.48 -34.20
CA HIS A 320 12.92 -58.91 -34.25
C HIS A 320 13.30 -59.49 -32.89
N ILE A 321 13.92 -58.68 -32.01
CA ILE A 321 14.28 -59.04 -30.65
C ILE A 321 13.02 -59.05 -29.78
N ARG A 322 12.15 -58.02 -29.91
CA ARG A 322 10.86 -57.97 -29.21
C ARG A 322 9.94 -59.15 -29.55
N ALA A 323 9.91 -59.56 -30.81
CA ALA A 323 9.10 -60.71 -31.27
C ALA A 323 9.62 -62.05 -30.70
N HIS A 324 10.95 -62.27 -30.73
CA HIS A 324 11.57 -63.46 -30.12
C HIS A 324 11.29 -63.54 -28.61
N HIS A 325 11.35 -62.40 -27.92
CA HIS A 325 11.10 -62.34 -26.48
C HIS A 325 9.64 -62.50 -26.10
N GLY A 326 8.71 -61.98 -26.90
CA GLY A 326 7.29 -62.24 -26.71
C GLY A 326 6.98 -63.74 -26.77
N GLN A 327 7.67 -64.49 -27.63
CA GLN A 327 7.54 -65.94 -27.72
C GLN A 327 8.11 -66.66 -26.48
N GLU A 328 9.33 -66.33 -26.04
CA GLU A 328 9.96 -66.94 -24.85
C GLU A 328 9.16 -66.69 -23.55
N ILE A 329 8.65 -65.47 -23.36
CA ILE A 329 7.82 -65.14 -22.19
C ILE A 329 6.50 -65.91 -22.24
N GLY A 330 5.89 -66.07 -23.42
CA GLY A 330 4.69 -66.88 -23.58
C GLY A 330 4.90 -68.36 -23.23
N GLU A 331 6.09 -68.92 -23.50
CA GLU A 331 6.46 -70.26 -23.05
C GLU A 331 6.57 -70.33 -21.51
N TRP A 332 7.12 -69.30 -20.86
CA TRP A 332 7.22 -69.25 -19.39
C TRP A 332 5.86 -69.16 -18.71
N GLU A 333 4.91 -68.42 -19.30
CA GLU A 333 3.53 -68.33 -18.80
C GLU A 333 2.78 -69.65 -18.93
N GLN A 334 3.05 -70.43 -19.98
CA GLN A 334 2.51 -71.79 -20.10
C GLN A 334 3.09 -72.70 -19.00
N ASP A 335 4.41 -72.65 -18.79
CA ASP A 335 5.09 -73.42 -17.74
C ASP A 335 4.60 -73.04 -16.32
N GLN A 336 4.22 -71.78 -16.10
CA GLN A 336 3.68 -71.29 -14.82
C GLN A 336 2.40 -72.03 -14.39
N THR A 337 1.57 -72.48 -15.33
CA THR A 337 0.32 -73.20 -15.01
C THR A 337 0.56 -74.53 -14.28
N THR A 338 1.77 -75.08 -14.39
CA THR A 338 2.18 -76.34 -13.75
C THR A 338 3.21 -76.16 -12.64
N PHE A 339 3.60 -74.91 -12.34
CA PHE A 339 4.65 -74.61 -11.39
C PHE A 339 4.12 -74.49 -9.95
N PHE A 340 4.75 -75.20 -9.02
CA PHE A 340 4.49 -75.04 -7.58
C PHE A 340 5.53 -74.13 -6.95
N GLU A 341 5.07 -73.12 -6.20
CA GLU A 341 5.96 -72.16 -5.53
C GLU A 341 6.95 -72.89 -4.60
N THR A 342 8.24 -72.74 -4.89
CA THR A 342 9.29 -73.33 -4.06
C THR A 342 9.79 -72.33 -3.02
N ARG A 343 10.44 -72.84 -1.97
CA ARG A 343 11.16 -71.99 -1.00
C ARG A 343 12.22 -71.11 -1.68
N ALA A 344 12.76 -71.52 -2.81
CA ALA A 344 13.74 -70.74 -3.57
C ALA A 344 13.08 -69.53 -4.25
N THR A 345 11.92 -69.69 -4.89
CA THR A 345 11.18 -68.55 -5.50
C THR A 345 10.81 -67.51 -4.45
N ARG A 346 10.30 -67.96 -3.30
CA ARG A 346 9.92 -67.06 -2.20
C ARG A 346 11.12 -66.28 -1.66
N HIS A 347 12.24 -66.97 -1.44
CA HIS A 347 13.46 -66.33 -0.97
C HIS A 347 14.02 -65.32 -1.97
N ILE A 348 13.89 -65.58 -3.28
CA ILE A 348 14.22 -64.62 -4.32
C ILE A 348 13.33 -63.38 -4.16
N LEU A 349 12.02 -63.53 -4.09
CA LEU A 349 11.07 -62.41 -3.99
C LEU A 349 11.27 -61.57 -2.71
N GLU A 350 11.50 -62.21 -1.56
CA GLU A 350 11.76 -61.54 -0.28
C GLU A 350 13.11 -60.80 -0.25
N SER A 351 14.08 -61.27 -1.03
CA SER A 351 15.42 -60.67 -1.09
C SER A 351 15.51 -59.45 -2.01
N LEU A 352 14.57 -59.28 -2.96
CA LEU A 352 14.60 -58.19 -3.95
C LEU A 352 14.50 -56.77 -3.36
N PRO A 353 13.67 -56.49 -2.32
CA PRO A 353 13.58 -55.14 -1.77
C PRO A 353 14.87 -54.69 -1.08
N SER A 354 15.66 -55.64 -0.59
CA SER A 354 16.90 -55.39 0.16
C SER A 354 18.16 -55.57 -0.70
N HIS A 355 18.03 -56.18 -1.89
CA HIS A 355 19.16 -56.49 -2.76
C HIS A 355 18.84 -56.13 -4.19
N ASN A 356 19.73 -55.32 -4.76
CA ASN A 356 19.56 -54.84 -6.12
C ASN A 356 19.94 -55.87 -7.21
N CYS A 357 20.24 -57.10 -6.79
CA CYS A 357 20.55 -58.24 -7.63
C CYS A 357 20.37 -59.54 -6.91
N ILE A 358 19.94 -60.54 -7.66
CA ILE A 358 19.91 -61.91 -7.21
C ILE A 358 20.58 -62.79 -8.25
N VAL A 359 21.50 -63.64 -7.79
CA VAL A 359 22.17 -64.64 -8.63
C VAL A 359 21.80 -66.01 -8.09
N VAL A 360 21.13 -66.82 -8.90
CA VAL A 360 20.71 -68.17 -8.51
C VAL A 360 21.72 -69.19 -9.02
N THR A 361 22.38 -69.91 -8.11
CA THR A 361 23.38 -70.94 -8.43
C THR A 361 22.93 -72.32 -7.96
N GLY A 362 23.35 -73.37 -8.65
CA GLY A 362 22.94 -74.74 -8.34
C GLY A 362 23.28 -75.73 -9.47
N SER A 363 23.20 -77.02 -9.18
CA SER A 363 23.49 -78.11 -10.11
C SER A 363 22.61 -78.08 -11.36
N SER A 364 23.05 -78.71 -12.46
CA SER A 364 22.20 -78.81 -13.66
C SER A 364 20.88 -79.51 -13.32
N GLY A 365 19.76 -79.04 -13.86
CA GLY A 365 18.44 -79.61 -13.59
C GLY A 365 17.79 -79.22 -12.25
N CYS A 366 18.44 -78.44 -11.38
CA CYS A 366 17.86 -78.07 -10.07
C CYS A 366 16.79 -76.95 -10.13
N GLY A 367 16.18 -76.70 -11.29
CA GLY A 367 15.08 -75.75 -11.45
C GLY A 367 15.46 -74.25 -11.39
N LYS A 368 16.73 -73.87 -11.58
CA LYS A 368 17.17 -72.45 -11.48
C LYS A 368 16.39 -71.53 -12.41
N SER A 369 16.33 -71.88 -13.69
CA SER A 369 15.66 -71.07 -14.70
C SER A 369 14.17 -70.95 -14.38
N SER A 370 13.51 -72.06 -14.02
CA SER A 370 12.10 -72.06 -13.63
C SER A 370 11.81 -71.14 -12.43
N ASN A 371 12.66 -71.15 -11.38
CA ASN A 371 12.49 -70.25 -10.23
C ASN A 371 12.75 -68.76 -10.60
N ILE A 372 13.70 -68.48 -11.50
CA ILE A 372 13.97 -67.12 -11.99
C ILE A 372 12.83 -66.61 -12.86
N HIS A 373 12.33 -67.43 -13.80
CA HIS A 373 11.22 -67.05 -14.68
C HIS A 373 9.98 -66.75 -13.86
N GLN A 374 9.68 -67.58 -12.86
CA GLN A 374 8.52 -67.35 -11.99
C GLN A 374 8.65 -66.07 -11.15
N ALA A 375 9.82 -65.81 -10.58
CA ALA A 375 10.05 -64.56 -9.85
C ALA A 375 9.94 -63.33 -10.78
N ALA A 376 10.41 -63.46 -12.02
CA ALA A 376 10.31 -62.40 -13.01
C ALA A 376 8.88 -62.09 -13.45
N LEU A 377 8.07 -63.12 -13.75
CA LEU A 377 6.66 -62.96 -14.08
C LEU A 377 5.90 -62.29 -12.93
N HIS A 378 6.17 -62.69 -11.68
CA HIS A 378 5.56 -62.06 -10.51
C HIS A 378 5.92 -60.56 -10.38
N LEU A 379 7.17 -60.18 -10.67
CA LEU A 379 7.59 -58.77 -10.64
C LEU A 379 6.94 -57.94 -11.75
N ARG A 380 6.75 -58.52 -12.93
CA ARG A 380 6.03 -57.89 -14.03
C ARG A 380 4.57 -57.66 -13.66
N ASP A 381 3.90 -58.70 -13.19
CA ASP A 381 2.44 -58.67 -12.98
C ASP A 381 2.04 -57.91 -11.71
N SER A 382 2.82 -58.04 -10.63
CA SER A 382 2.46 -57.47 -9.32
C SER A 382 3.13 -56.13 -9.02
N LEU A 383 4.28 -55.84 -9.65
CA LEU A 383 5.09 -54.66 -9.34
C LEU A 383 5.42 -53.80 -10.56
N GLU A 384 4.85 -54.13 -11.73
CA GLU A 384 4.97 -53.40 -13.00
C GLU A 384 6.41 -53.26 -13.51
N TYR A 385 7.25 -54.26 -13.28
CA TYR A 385 8.60 -54.29 -13.86
C TYR A 385 8.56 -54.71 -15.32
N GLU A 386 9.29 -54.00 -16.19
CA GLU A 386 9.53 -54.46 -17.56
C GLU A 386 10.65 -55.51 -17.58
N ILE A 387 10.35 -56.70 -18.09
CA ILE A 387 11.34 -57.78 -18.23
C ILE A 387 12.15 -57.54 -19.52
N ILE A 388 13.46 -57.41 -19.38
CA ILE A 388 14.42 -57.25 -20.47
C ILE A 388 15.40 -58.43 -20.46
N PRO A 389 15.22 -59.43 -21.33
CA PRO A 389 16.17 -60.52 -21.47
C PRO A 389 17.47 -60.08 -22.16
N VAL A 390 18.59 -60.64 -21.70
CA VAL A 390 19.96 -60.36 -22.14
C VAL A 390 20.50 -61.62 -22.82
N LEU A 391 20.49 -61.66 -24.16
CA LEU A 391 20.75 -62.88 -24.95
C LEU A 391 22.24 -63.11 -25.27
N THR A 392 22.94 -62.06 -25.69
CA THR A 392 24.30 -62.15 -26.27
C THR A 392 25.38 -61.77 -25.27
N GLY A 393 25.03 -61.01 -24.22
CA GLY A 393 25.89 -60.73 -23.08
C GLY A 393 25.75 -59.32 -22.52
N PRO A 394 26.69 -58.86 -21.67
CA PRO A 394 26.58 -57.60 -20.94
C PRO A 394 26.47 -56.32 -21.81
N THR A 395 26.75 -56.42 -23.11
CA THR A 395 26.61 -55.32 -24.07
C THR A 395 25.16 -55.00 -24.36
N ASP A 396 24.27 -55.99 -24.32
CA ASP A 396 22.83 -55.82 -24.57
C ASP A 396 22.18 -54.98 -23.48
N ILE A 397 22.73 -55.04 -22.26
CA ILE A 397 22.30 -54.18 -21.15
C ILE A 397 22.50 -52.71 -21.51
N MET A 398 23.57 -52.33 -22.20
CA MET A 398 23.79 -50.94 -22.60
C MET A 398 22.88 -50.49 -23.73
N ASN A 399 22.49 -51.42 -24.60
CA ASN A 399 21.68 -51.12 -25.77
C ASN A 399 20.18 -51.06 -25.45
N TYR A 400 19.73 -51.86 -24.47
CA TYR A 400 18.30 -52.01 -24.15
C TYR A 400 17.89 -51.35 -22.84
N TYR A 401 18.85 -50.88 -22.04
CA TYR A 401 18.55 -50.11 -20.83
C TYR A 401 17.99 -48.73 -21.18
N ASN A 402 16.83 -48.38 -20.62
CA ASN A 402 16.19 -47.09 -20.79
C ASN A 402 16.18 -46.34 -19.44
N GLU A 403 16.96 -45.26 -19.35
CA GLU A 403 17.06 -44.42 -18.15
C GLU A 403 15.73 -43.76 -17.73
N ASN A 404 14.78 -43.62 -18.65
CA ASN A 404 13.49 -42.97 -18.39
C ASN A 404 12.43 -43.92 -17.81
N LYS A 405 12.70 -45.23 -17.74
CA LYS A 405 11.79 -46.20 -17.12
C LYS A 405 12.19 -46.47 -15.67
N ASN A 406 11.26 -46.24 -14.76
CA ASN A 406 11.51 -46.31 -13.31
C ASN A 406 11.70 -47.75 -12.77
N LYS A 407 11.33 -48.79 -13.53
CA LYS A 407 11.34 -50.20 -13.10
C LYS A 407 11.66 -51.16 -14.26
N CYS A 408 12.94 -51.49 -14.45
CA CYS A 408 13.39 -52.48 -15.44
C CYS A 408 14.06 -53.68 -14.75
N LEU A 409 13.69 -54.90 -15.15
CA LEU A 409 14.27 -56.15 -14.70
C LEU A 409 15.10 -56.78 -15.83
N LEU A 410 16.42 -56.79 -15.68
CA LEU A 410 17.32 -57.40 -16.67
C LEU A 410 17.57 -58.88 -16.31
N LEU A 411 17.14 -59.80 -17.16
CA LEU A 411 17.28 -61.24 -16.95
C LEU A 411 18.30 -61.84 -17.91
N MET A 412 19.21 -62.64 -17.37
CA MET A 412 20.25 -63.30 -18.15
C MET A 412 20.17 -64.79 -17.83
N THR A 413 19.47 -65.54 -18.68
CA THR A 413 19.21 -66.97 -18.49
C THR A 413 20.22 -67.75 -19.34
N SER A 414 20.96 -68.67 -18.72
CA SER A 414 22.00 -69.51 -19.34
C SER A 414 23.23 -68.79 -19.92
N VAL A 415 24.31 -68.73 -19.13
CA VAL A 415 25.67 -68.52 -19.67
C VAL A 415 26.20 -69.87 -20.14
N GLU A 416 25.90 -70.27 -21.37
CA GLU A 416 26.35 -71.56 -21.90
C GLU A 416 27.87 -71.65 -22.05
N ARG A 417 28.37 -72.84 -21.71
CA ARG A 417 29.77 -73.24 -21.74
C ARG A 417 30.29 -73.27 -23.18
N LYS A 418 31.13 -72.31 -23.58
CA LYS A 418 32.15 -72.61 -24.61
C LYS A 418 33.39 -73.17 -23.92
N GLN A 419 33.68 -74.43 -24.26
CA GLN A 419 34.75 -75.27 -23.71
C GLN A 419 36.08 -74.54 -23.58
N SER A 420 36.63 -74.49 -22.37
CA SER A 420 38.06 -74.66 -22.05
C SER A 420 38.30 -74.39 -20.57
N THR A 421 39.03 -75.33 -19.98
CA THR A 421 39.30 -75.54 -18.57
C THR A 421 40.08 -74.39 -17.90
N CYS A 422 39.84 -74.22 -16.60
CA CYS A 422 40.62 -73.45 -15.61
C CYS A 422 40.75 -71.91 -15.67
N ARG A 423 40.19 -71.17 -16.64
CA ARG A 423 40.23 -69.67 -16.59
C ARG A 423 38.94 -68.97 -16.10
N HIS A 424 37.89 -69.70 -15.77
CA HIS A 424 36.54 -69.11 -15.64
C HIS A 424 36.13 -68.61 -14.25
N TYR A 425 36.87 -68.97 -13.19
CA TYR A 425 36.67 -68.35 -11.86
C TYR A 425 37.00 -66.84 -11.87
N ARG A 426 37.95 -66.42 -12.71
CA ARG A 426 38.27 -65.00 -12.93
C ARG A 426 37.23 -64.28 -13.78
N ARG A 427 36.51 -64.96 -14.69
CA ARG A 427 35.53 -64.32 -15.59
C ARG A 427 34.26 -63.86 -14.86
N GLY A 428 33.75 -64.64 -13.91
CA GLY A 428 32.62 -64.22 -13.06
C GLY A 428 32.95 -62.98 -12.23
N GLU A 429 34.15 -62.93 -11.65
CA GLU A 429 34.67 -61.76 -10.92
C GLU A 429 34.99 -60.56 -11.83
N ILE A 430 35.40 -60.78 -13.08
CA ILE A 430 35.68 -59.74 -14.07
C ILE A 430 34.37 -59.13 -14.60
N ILE A 431 33.38 -59.95 -14.96
CA ILE A 431 32.03 -59.50 -15.34
C ILE A 431 31.44 -58.71 -14.18
N GLN A 432 31.60 -59.24 -12.96
CA GLN A 432 31.32 -58.50 -11.75
C GLN A 432 32.05 -57.16 -11.72
N LYS A 433 33.38 -57.12 -11.71
CA LYS A 433 34.14 -55.87 -11.57
C LYS A 433 33.77 -54.85 -12.65
N LYS A 434 33.51 -55.29 -13.88
CA LYS A 434 33.03 -54.44 -14.98
C LYS A 434 31.63 -53.89 -14.70
N LEU A 435 30.66 -54.73 -14.32
CA LEU A 435 29.31 -54.28 -13.91
C LEU A 435 29.35 -53.30 -12.73
N ARG A 436 30.15 -53.58 -11.68
CA ARG A 436 30.33 -52.67 -10.52
C ARG A 436 30.99 -51.34 -10.91
N LYS A 437 31.89 -51.34 -11.90
CA LYS A 437 32.58 -50.14 -12.38
C LYS A 437 31.65 -49.30 -13.27
N TYR A 438 30.82 -49.93 -14.09
CA TYR A 438 29.82 -49.27 -14.93
C TYR A 438 28.64 -48.72 -14.10
N LEU A 439 28.10 -49.50 -13.16
CA LEU A 439 26.99 -49.08 -12.27
C LEU A 439 27.38 -48.01 -11.24
N LYS A 440 28.69 -47.75 -11.04
CA LYS A 440 29.18 -46.63 -10.22
C LYS A 440 29.11 -45.27 -10.94
N LEU A 441 29.01 -45.27 -12.27
CA LEU A 441 28.97 -44.05 -13.09
C LEU A 441 27.55 -43.50 -13.29
N GLN A 442 26.50 -44.34 -13.18
CA GLN A 442 25.10 -43.93 -13.21
C GLN A 442 24.48 -44.02 -11.81
N LYS A 443 24.21 -42.87 -11.18
CA LYS A 443 23.77 -42.76 -9.78
C LYS A 443 22.34 -43.25 -9.48
N LYS A 444 21.66 -43.97 -10.40
CA LYS A 444 20.24 -44.36 -10.25
C LYS A 444 19.87 -45.75 -10.80
N MET A 445 20.70 -46.79 -10.61
CA MET A 445 20.29 -48.18 -10.91
C MET A 445 20.42 -49.13 -9.73
N LEU A 446 19.39 -49.96 -9.56
CA LEU A 446 19.45 -51.23 -8.84
C LEU A 446 20.57 -52.10 -9.45
N GLN A 447 21.63 -52.34 -8.66
CA GLN A 447 22.88 -53.00 -9.01
C GLN A 447 22.93 -54.53 -8.87
N VAL A 448 23.28 -55.20 -9.98
CA VAL A 448 23.64 -56.63 -10.13
C VAL A 448 24.87 -57.05 -9.28
N LYS A 449 24.85 -58.14 -8.45
CA LYS A 449 25.96 -59.04 -7.99
C LYS A 449 25.71 -60.12 -6.89
N MET A 450 26.74 -60.94 -6.57
CA MET A 450 26.90 -62.41 -6.73
C MET A 450 27.46 -62.95 -5.38
N ILE A 451 26.91 -64.04 -4.80
CA ILE A 451 27.50 -64.75 -3.63
C ILE A 451 27.72 -66.22 -3.99
N LYS A 452 28.83 -66.74 -3.46
CA LYS A 452 29.48 -68.02 -3.78
C LYS A 452 29.42 -68.90 -2.53
N ARG A 453 29.10 -70.19 -2.75
CA ARG A 453 29.20 -71.38 -1.87
C ARG A 453 28.20 -71.50 -0.71
N PHE A 454 27.47 -72.61 -0.72
CA PHE A 454 27.98 -73.82 -0.06
C PHE A 454 28.55 -74.77 -1.10
#